data_AF-A0A969HU01-F1
#
_entry.id   AF-A0A969HU01-F1
#
_cell.length_a   1.000
_cell.length_b   1.000
_cell.length_c   1.000
_cell.angle_alpha   90.00
_cell.angle_beta   90.00
_cell.angle_gamma   90.00
#
_symmetry.space_group_name_H-M   'P 1'
#
loop_
_entity.id
_entity.type
_entity.pdbx_description
1 polymer ?
#
loop_
_entity_poly.entity_id
_entity_poly.type
_entity_poly.pdbx_seq_one_letter_code
_entity_poly.pdbx_strand_id
1 'polypeptide(L)'
;MARLFFAQRSAGDAVQALVERQRAASIAERTTLHVHLHRLPTGAQYQTLVLQWRLRQVEAVIGWLDACAAPQPGTALVAYPIAALTDSANPMLAHQFVAYVCSSAGQQVLVQHGFIAADTTAAPPAAPHTLPTEPAPRVLRVFAAASLTSAFEVLGAAFGTQHPGVEIIFSFAGSHHLAQQLANGPPADVFAAAHRTSMDAAIQMGRVQTGSERICAYNRLAVVTGRTNSLPFHSLGDLAQPGRRLVFGSDATAVGHYALDLLEQVDHAGAFGARGRLAVLQNVVGYAATPRAVLERIIAGEADAGIVFVSDYHSAADQVRSPVIYPTLLPWSLS
;
A
#
# COMPACT_ATOMS: atom_id res chain seq x y z
N MET A 1 -28.89 -11.23 -11.20
CA MET A 1 -27.48 -10.87 -10.91
C MET A 1 -27.24 -9.36 -10.81
N ALA A 2 -27.88 -8.49 -11.61
CA ALA A 2 -27.65 -7.02 -11.55
C ALA A 2 -28.28 -6.26 -10.36
N ARG A 3 -29.22 -6.87 -9.62
CA ARG A 3 -29.90 -6.20 -8.48
C ARG A 3 -29.16 -6.26 -7.14
N LEU A 4 -28.14 -7.09 -7.01
CA LEU A 4 -27.35 -7.23 -5.77
C LEU A 4 -26.20 -6.21 -5.68
N PHE A 5 -25.81 -5.59 -6.79
CA PHE A 5 -24.68 -4.67 -6.84
C PHE A 5 -24.99 -3.29 -6.22
N PHE A 6 -26.27 -2.91 -6.10
CA PHE A 6 -26.68 -1.59 -5.58
C PHE A 6 -27.00 -1.56 -4.08
N ALA A 7 -27.14 -2.70 -3.41
CA ALA A 7 -27.58 -2.76 -2.01
C ALA A 7 -26.44 -2.66 -0.97
N GLN A 8 -25.19 -2.64 -1.42
CA GLN A 8 -24.02 -2.82 -0.54
C GLN A 8 -23.61 -1.57 0.25
N ARG A 9 -24.34 -0.45 0.12
CA ARG A 9 -24.07 0.79 0.85
C ARG A 9 -24.76 0.91 2.21
N SER A 10 -25.63 -0.02 2.62
CA SER A 10 -26.39 0.14 3.88
C SER A 10 -26.91 -1.13 4.58
N ALA A 11 -26.44 -2.35 4.27
CA ALA A 11 -27.03 -3.59 4.82
C ALA A 11 -26.02 -4.74 5.06
N GLY A 12 -24.98 -4.51 5.86
CA GLY A 12 -23.87 -5.46 6.07
C GLY A 12 -24.29 -6.88 6.47
N ASP A 13 -25.11 -7.02 7.52
CA ASP A 13 -25.40 -8.34 8.11
C ASP A 13 -26.37 -9.20 7.28
N ALA A 14 -27.35 -8.57 6.64
CA ALA A 14 -28.36 -9.27 5.83
C ALA A 14 -27.77 -9.82 4.52
N VAL A 15 -26.83 -9.09 3.92
CA VAL A 15 -26.11 -9.54 2.72
C VAL A 15 -25.14 -10.66 3.08
N GLN A 16 -24.45 -10.57 4.21
CA GLN A 16 -23.54 -11.62 4.68
C GLN A 16 -24.29 -12.94 4.95
N ALA A 17 -25.42 -12.87 5.65
CA ALA A 17 -26.26 -14.04 5.89
C ALA A 17 -26.79 -14.68 4.58
N LEU A 18 -27.03 -13.87 3.55
CA LEU A 18 -27.42 -14.36 2.23
C LEU A 18 -26.26 -15.07 1.52
N VAL A 19 -25.05 -14.50 1.56
CA VAL A 19 -23.84 -15.09 0.99
C VAL A 19 -23.53 -16.42 1.66
N GLU A 20 -23.59 -16.50 2.99
CA GLU A 20 -23.35 -17.73 3.75
C GLU A 20 -24.35 -18.84 3.41
N ARG A 21 -25.65 -18.50 3.30
CA ARG A 21 -26.68 -19.47 2.87
C ARG A 21 -26.42 -19.97 1.46
N GLN A 22 -26.08 -19.07 0.54
CA GLN A 22 -25.79 -19.43 -0.84
C GLN A 22 -24.54 -20.31 -0.94
N ARG A 23 -23.52 -20.03 -0.12
CA ARG A 23 -22.28 -20.81 -0.01
C ARG A 23 -22.57 -22.23 0.46
N ALA A 24 -23.34 -22.39 1.54
CA ALA A 24 -23.73 -23.69 2.05
C ALA A 24 -24.49 -24.52 1.00
N ALA A 25 -25.41 -23.88 0.26
CA ALA A 25 -26.14 -24.52 -0.83
C ALA A 25 -25.21 -24.99 -1.97
N SER A 26 -24.25 -24.16 -2.39
CA SER A 26 -23.30 -24.52 -3.44
C SER A 26 -22.32 -25.64 -3.01
N ILE A 27 -21.90 -25.67 -1.75
CA ILE A 27 -21.08 -26.77 -1.20
C ILE A 27 -21.87 -28.09 -1.17
N ALA A 28 -23.15 -28.04 -0.81
CA ALA A 28 -24.02 -29.21 -0.88
C ALA A 28 -24.17 -29.71 -2.32
N GLU A 29 -24.40 -28.81 -3.29
CA GLU A 29 -24.46 -29.15 -4.72
C GLU A 29 -23.16 -29.80 -5.21
N ARG A 30 -21.99 -29.24 -4.88
CA ARG A 30 -20.67 -29.80 -5.21
C ARG A 30 -20.53 -31.24 -4.68
N THR A 31 -20.98 -31.48 -3.46
CA THR A 31 -20.90 -32.80 -2.81
C THR A 31 -21.81 -33.80 -3.52
N THR A 32 -23.04 -33.40 -3.85
CA THR A 32 -23.97 -34.22 -4.63
C THR A 32 -23.41 -34.55 -6.02
N LEU A 33 -22.80 -33.59 -6.71
CA LEU A 33 -22.20 -33.80 -8.03
C LEU A 33 -21.04 -34.80 -7.98
N HIS A 34 -20.17 -34.73 -6.97
CA HIS A 34 -19.10 -35.71 -6.77
C HIS A 34 -19.65 -37.14 -6.55
N VAL A 35 -20.70 -37.28 -5.74
CA VAL A 35 -21.36 -38.58 -5.51
C VAL A 35 -21.93 -39.15 -6.81
N HIS A 36 -22.57 -38.32 -7.64
CA HIS A 36 -23.09 -38.77 -8.94
C HIS A 36 -21.97 -39.17 -9.89
N LEU A 37 -20.88 -38.40 -9.93
CA LEU A 37 -19.72 -38.68 -10.77
C LEU A 37 -19.10 -40.05 -10.41
N HIS A 38 -18.99 -40.37 -9.11
CA HIS A 38 -18.46 -41.65 -8.64
C HIS A 38 -19.38 -42.86 -8.88
N ARG A 39 -20.67 -42.64 -9.09
CA ARG A 39 -21.66 -43.71 -9.34
C ARG A 39 -21.88 -44.01 -10.82
N LEU A 40 -21.25 -43.26 -11.72
CA LEU A 40 -21.39 -43.52 -13.15
C LEU A 40 -20.78 -44.87 -13.53
N PRO A 41 -21.45 -45.66 -14.39
CA PRO A 41 -20.90 -46.90 -14.90
C PRO A 41 -19.72 -46.64 -15.84
N THR A 42 -18.81 -47.60 -15.91
CA THR A 42 -17.66 -47.57 -16.83
C THR A 42 -18.15 -47.45 -18.28
N GLY A 43 -17.77 -46.38 -18.98
CA GLY A 43 -18.20 -46.09 -20.36
C GLY A 43 -19.13 -44.87 -20.53
N ALA A 44 -19.57 -44.25 -19.44
CA ALA A 44 -20.45 -43.07 -19.41
C ALA A 44 -19.77 -41.73 -19.80
N GLN A 45 -18.98 -41.69 -20.88
CA GLN A 45 -18.10 -40.55 -21.21
C GLN A 45 -18.81 -39.20 -21.30
N TYR A 46 -19.98 -39.15 -21.94
CA TYR A 46 -20.74 -37.89 -22.09
C TYR A 46 -21.26 -37.37 -20.74
N GLN A 47 -21.80 -38.24 -19.89
CA GLN A 47 -22.34 -37.89 -18.58
C GLN A 47 -21.23 -37.42 -17.64
N THR A 48 -20.05 -38.03 -17.73
CA THR A 48 -18.83 -37.57 -17.02
C THR A 48 -18.46 -36.15 -17.41
N LEU A 49 -18.41 -35.82 -18.71
CA LEU A 49 -18.05 -34.48 -19.18
C LEU A 49 -19.06 -33.41 -18.73
N VAL A 50 -20.37 -33.72 -18.78
CA VAL A 50 -21.43 -32.82 -18.33
C VAL A 50 -21.33 -32.55 -16.83
N LEU A 51 -21.12 -33.60 -16.02
CA LEU A 51 -20.98 -33.44 -14.56
C LEU A 51 -19.69 -32.71 -14.17
N GLN A 52 -18.56 -32.97 -14.85
CA GLN A 52 -17.32 -32.23 -14.63
C GLN A 52 -17.44 -30.75 -15.03
N TRP A 53 -18.13 -30.45 -16.13
CA TRP A 53 -18.41 -29.07 -16.52
C TRP A 53 -19.27 -28.34 -15.47
N ARG A 54 -20.32 -29.00 -14.97
CA ARG A 54 -21.17 -28.44 -13.91
C ARG A 54 -20.38 -28.26 -12.61
N LEU A 55 -19.51 -29.21 -12.27
CA LEU A 55 -18.68 -29.12 -11.09
C LEU A 55 -17.76 -27.89 -11.12
N ARG A 56 -17.11 -27.61 -12.27
CA ARG A 56 -16.31 -26.39 -12.47
C ARG A 56 -17.12 -25.11 -12.32
N GLN A 57 -18.37 -25.09 -12.79
CA GLN A 57 -19.26 -23.94 -12.61
C GLN A 57 -19.60 -23.72 -11.14
N VAL A 58 -19.91 -24.79 -10.40
CA VAL A 58 -20.22 -24.72 -8.97
C VAL A 58 -18.98 -24.32 -8.16
N GLU A 59 -17.80 -24.83 -8.49
CA GLU A 59 -16.53 -24.44 -7.87
C GLU A 59 -16.21 -22.96 -8.09
N ALA A 60 -16.43 -22.44 -9.30
CA ALA A 60 -16.28 -21.01 -9.58
C ALA A 60 -17.23 -20.14 -8.75
N VAL A 61 -18.48 -20.60 -8.55
CA VAL A 61 -19.46 -19.92 -7.70
C VAL A 61 -19.07 -19.98 -6.22
N ILE A 62 -18.57 -21.12 -5.73
CA ILE A 62 -18.06 -21.25 -4.35
C ILE A 62 -16.89 -20.31 -4.14
N GLY A 63 -15.91 -20.27 -5.05
CA GLY A 63 -14.77 -19.35 -4.96
C GLY A 63 -15.20 -17.87 -4.95
N TRP A 64 -16.21 -17.51 -5.74
CA TRP A 64 -16.79 -16.16 -5.71
C TRP A 64 -17.50 -15.84 -4.39
N LEU A 65 -18.25 -16.79 -3.82
CA LEU A 65 -18.93 -16.64 -2.54
C LEU A 65 -17.95 -16.59 -1.37
N ASP A 66 -16.88 -17.39 -1.41
CA ASP A 66 -15.77 -17.32 -0.46
C ASP A 66 -15.12 -15.93 -0.45
N ALA A 67 -14.95 -15.33 -1.63
CA ALA A 67 -14.46 -13.97 -1.77
C ALA A 67 -15.45 -12.91 -1.21
N CYS A 68 -16.75 -13.18 -1.24
CA CYS A 68 -17.77 -12.30 -0.64
C CYS A 68 -17.90 -12.48 0.87
N ALA A 69 -17.71 -13.69 1.40
CA ALA A 69 -17.94 -14.06 2.81
C ALA A 69 -16.71 -13.85 3.71
N ALA A 70 -15.51 -13.74 3.14
CA ALA A 70 -14.33 -13.40 3.91
C ALA A 70 -14.58 -12.11 4.71
N PRO A 71 -14.17 -12.02 6.00
CA PRO A 71 -14.15 -10.74 6.69
C PRO A 71 -13.42 -9.75 5.79
N GLN A 72 -13.87 -8.51 5.66
CA GLN A 72 -13.19 -7.54 4.81
C GLN A 72 -12.04 -6.89 5.58
N PRO A 73 -10.77 -7.35 5.45
CA PRO A 73 -9.64 -6.53 5.85
C PRO A 73 -9.57 -5.31 4.94
N GLY A 74 -9.14 -4.18 5.52
CA GLY A 74 -8.95 -2.92 4.81
C GLY A 74 -7.99 -3.03 3.62
N THR A 75 -7.96 -1.96 2.83
CA THR A 75 -7.00 -1.64 1.76
C THR A 75 -5.62 -2.29 1.98
N ALA A 76 -4.88 -2.66 0.92
CA ALA A 76 -3.45 -2.95 1.02
C ALA A 76 -2.70 -1.68 1.48
N LEU A 77 -2.74 -1.45 2.79
CA LEU A 77 -2.18 -0.29 3.45
C LEU A 77 -0.69 -0.55 3.59
N VAL A 78 0.08 0.26 2.91
CA VAL A 78 1.52 0.29 3.09
C VAL A 78 1.77 1.05 4.38
N ALA A 79 2.26 0.34 5.40
CA ALA A 79 2.58 0.93 6.70
C ALA A 79 3.93 1.65 6.66
N TYR A 80 3.98 2.83 7.27
CA TYR A 80 5.17 3.69 7.35
C TYR A 80 5.69 3.68 8.79
N PRO A 81 6.53 2.71 9.16
CA PRO A 81 7.16 2.69 10.47
C PRO A 81 8.24 3.77 10.56
N ILE A 82 8.30 4.43 11.70
CA ILE A 82 9.29 5.43 12.06
C ILE A 82 9.94 4.99 13.37
N ALA A 83 11.26 5.07 13.46
CA ALA A 83 12.00 4.66 14.64
C ALA A 83 13.21 5.57 14.92
N ALA A 84 13.58 5.64 16.20
CA ALA A 84 14.85 6.24 16.62
C ALA A 84 15.98 5.23 16.39
N LEU A 85 17.14 5.73 15.97
CA LEU A 85 18.30 4.88 15.66
C LEU A 85 19.20 4.69 16.89
N THR A 86 19.81 3.50 17.00
CA THR A 86 20.65 3.11 18.14
C THR A 86 21.85 4.04 18.32
N ASP A 87 22.44 4.49 17.21
CA ASP A 87 23.65 5.33 17.18
C ASP A 87 23.33 6.84 17.11
N SER A 88 22.09 7.23 17.45
CA SER A 88 21.65 8.63 17.40
C SER A 88 22.53 9.51 18.31
N ALA A 89 22.97 10.65 17.79
CA ALA A 89 23.68 11.67 18.56
C ALA A 89 22.72 12.45 19.49
N ASN A 90 21.42 12.41 19.20
CA ASN A 90 20.37 13.10 19.95
C ASN A 90 19.19 12.15 20.26
N PRO A 91 19.38 11.08 21.04
CA PRO A 91 18.37 10.03 21.19
C PRO A 91 17.05 10.55 21.75
N MET A 92 17.09 11.43 22.77
CA MET A 92 15.87 12.01 23.33
C MET A 92 15.10 12.87 22.31
N LEU A 93 15.82 13.61 21.46
CA LEU A 93 15.21 14.43 20.42
C LEU A 93 14.63 13.57 19.29
N ALA A 94 15.30 12.47 18.94
CA ALA A 94 14.79 11.48 18.01
C ALA A 94 13.46 10.89 18.49
N HIS A 95 13.38 10.46 19.76
CA HIS A 95 12.12 9.97 20.36
C HIS A 95 11.02 11.03 20.36
N GLN A 96 11.36 12.28 20.69
CA GLN A 96 10.40 13.40 20.65
C GLN A 96 9.86 13.63 19.23
N PHE A 97 10.73 13.56 18.21
CA PHE A 97 10.32 13.71 16.82
C PHE A 97 9.42 12.55 16.37
N VAL A 98 9.76 11.29 16.68
CA VAL A 98 8.89 10.13 16.39
C VAL A 98 7.53 10.29 17.06
N ALA A 99 7.51 10.66 18.34
CA ALA A 99 6.27 10.89 19.08
C ALA A 99 5.46 12.05 18.49
N TYR A 100 6.10 13.13 18.05
CA TYR A 100 5.44 14.25 17.40
C TYR A 100 4.79 13.86 16.07
N VAL A 101 5.50 13.14 15.19
CA VAL A 101 4.94 12.66 13.91
C VAL A 101 3.75 11.74 14.15
N CYS A 102 3.83 10.86 15.15
CA CYS A 102 2.74 9.98 15.57
C CYS A 102 1.63 10.67 16.39
N SER A 103 1.78 11.95 16.78
CA SER A 103 0.78 12.68 17.57
C SER A 103 -0.41 13.11 16.72
N SER A 104 -1.54 13.48 17.33
CA SER A 104 -2.70 13.99 16.60
C SER A 104 -2.39 15.17 15.67
N ALA A 105 -1.51 16.08 16.07
CA ALA A 105 -1.05 17.19 15.24
C ALA A 105 -0.22 16.70 14.05
N GLY A 106 0.70 15.76 14.27
CA GLY A 106 1.49 15.17 13.19
C GLY A 106 0.64 14.37 12.20
N GLN A 107 -0.32 13.59 12.71
CA GLN A 107 -1.28 12.84 11.90
C GLN A 107 -2.15 13.76 11.03
N GLN A 108 -2.56 14.92 11.53
CA GLN A 108 -3.32 15.88 10.72
C GLN A 108 -2.52 16.37 9.51
N VAL A 109 -1.24 16.67 9.67
CA VAL A 109 -0.36 17.05 8.56
C VAL A 109 -0.23 15.87 7.58
N LEU A 110 0.02 14.66 8.08
CA LEU A 110 0.10 13.46 7.23
C LEU A 110 -1.18 13.25 6.40
N VAL A 111 -2.36 13.38 7.02
CA VAL A 111 -3.66 13.27 6.34
C VAL A 111 -3.86 14.36 5.29
N GLN A 112 -3.47 15.60 5.57
CA GLN A 112 -3.52 16.71 4.60
C GLN A 112 -2.65 16.41 3.35
N HIS A 113 -1.56 15.65 3.53
CA HIS A 113 -0.68 15.22 2.46
C HIS A 113 -1.06 13.85 1.85
N GLY A 114 -2.27 13.35 2.11
CA GLY A 114 -2.81 12.15 1.45
C GLY A 114 -2.42 10.81 2.08
N PHE A 115 -1.79 10.83 3.25
CA PHE A 115 -1.60 9.63 4.05
C PHE A 115 -2.88 9.28 4.81
N ILE A 116 -2.94 8.04 5.28
CA ILE A 116 -3.99 7.54 6.16
C ILE A 116 -3.40 7.52 7.57
N ALA A 117 -4.10 8.12 8.52
CA ALA A 117 -3.65 8.20 9.90
C ALA A 117 -3.47 6.79 10.49
N ALA A 118 -2.45 6.62 11.32
CA ALA A 118 -2.36 5.46 12.19
C ALA A 118 -3.29 5.66 13.40
N ASP A 119 -4.04 4.62 13.78
CA ASP A 119 -4.90 4.66 14.97
C ASP A 119 -4.07 5.11 16.19
N THR A 120 -4.45 6.26 16.74
CA THR A 120 -3.66 6.98 17.74
C THR A 120 -4.32 6.80 19.11
N THR A 121 -3.66 6.08 20.02
CA THR A 121 -4.03 6.10 21.46
C THR A 121 -3.23 7.09 22.29
N ALA A 122 -2.27 7.81 21.69
CA ALA A 122 -1.45 8.77 22.42
C ALA A 122 -1.89 10.22 22.15
N ALA A 123 -2.36 10.89 23.21
CA ALA A 123 -2.45 12.34 23.24
C ALA A 123 -1.07 12.96 22.94
N PRO A 124 -1.00 14.13 22.27
CA PRO A 124 0.26 14.82 22.08
C PRO A 124 0.97 14.96 23.44
N PRO A 125 2.29 14.70 23.54
CA PRO A 125 3.00 14.97 24.77
C PRO A 125 2.72 16.44 25.13
N ALA A 126 2.13 16.67 26.30
CA ALA A 126 2.02 18.02 26.83
C ALA A 126 3.43 18.61 26.83
N ALA A 127 3.57 19.81 26.23
CA ALA A 127 4.85 20.50 26.13
C ALA A 127 5.58 20.45 27.49
N PRO A 128 6.74 19.79 27.60
CA PRO A 128 7.49 19.82 28.84
C PRO A 128 7.98 21.24 29.07
N HIS A 129 7.83 21.65 30.32
CA HIS A 129 8.34 22.87 30.94
C HIS A 129 9.73 23.27 30.40
N THR A 130 9.90 24.59 30.21
CA THR A 130 11.15 25.29 29.89
C THR A 130 12.40 24.51 30.27
N LEU A 131 13.09 23.96 29.26
CA LEU A 131 14.43 23.41 29.41
C LEU A 131 15.40 24.51 29.85
N PRO A 132 16.42 24.20 30.68
CA PRO A 132 17.48 25.14 30.99
C PRO A 132 18.16 25.63 29.70
N THR A 133 18.50 26.92 29.69
CA THR A 133 19.16 27.66 28.62
C THR A 133 20.45 26.97 28.11
N GLU A 134 20.28 26.33 26.94
CA GLU A 134 21.16 25.96 25.79
C GLU A 134 22.64 25.51 25.95
N PRO A 135 23.06 24.51 25.13
CA PRO A 135 24.30 24.71 24.34
C PRO A 135 24.26 24.09 22.92
N ALA A 136 24.76 24.85 21.92
CA ALA A 136 25.02 24.47 20.52
C ALA A 136 23.81 24.02 19.67
N PRO A 137 23.78 24.35 18.36
CA PRO A 137 22.73 23.88 17.46
C PRO A 137 22.68 22.35 17.48
N ARG A 138 21.55 21.80 17.93
CA ARG A 138 21.31 20.35 17.98
C ARG A 138 20.77 19.92 16.63
N VAL A 139 21.61 19.27 15.85
CA VAL A 139 21.24 18.78 14.52
C VAL A 139 20.56 17.42 14.63
N LEU A 140 19.28 17.35 14.31
CA LEU A 140 18.51 16.11 14.16
C LEU A 140 18.54 15.65 12.70
N ARG A 141 19.21 14.54 12.42
CA ARG A 141 19.33 13.98 11.07
C ARG A 141 18.26 12.92 10.84
N VAL A 142 17.42 13.12 9.83
CA VAL A 142 16.27 12.24 9.56
C VAL A 142 16.43 11.61 8.17
N PHE A 143 16.61 10.30 8.13
CA PHE A 143 16.49 9.52 6.90
C PHE A 143 15.02 9.19 6.69
N ALA A 144 14.43 9.71 5.63
CA ALA A 144 13.01 9.55 5.36
C ALA A 144 12.75 9.09 3.93
N ALA A 145 11.76 8.22 3.76
CA ALA A 145 11.32 7.81 2.44
C ALA A 145 10.94 9.01 1.57
N ALA A 146 11.25 8.95 0.27
CA ALA A 146 10.96 10.03 -0.67
C ALA A 146 9.46 10.42 -0.74
N SER A 147 8.54 9.48 -0.50
CA SER A 147 7.10 9.78 -0.46
C SER A 147 6.69 10.63 0.75
N LEU A 148 7.52 10.73 1.79
CA LEU A 148 7.28 11.55 2.98
C LEU A 148 7.71 13.00 2.82
N THR A 149 8.41 13.37 1.75
CA THR A 149 9.10 14.68 1.61
C THR A 149 8.21 15.87 1.96
N SER A 150 7.09 16.06 1.26
CA SER A 150 6.23 17.24 1.49
C SER A 150 5.63 17.28 2.88
N ALA A 151 5.25 16.14 3.45
CA ALA A 151 4.71 16.08 4.80
C ALA A 151 5.80 16.37 5.85
N PHE A 152 7.00 15.82 5.66
CA PHE A 152 8.10 15.95 6.61
C PHE A 152 8.71 17.34 6.63
N GLU A 153 8.67 18.07 5.52
CA GLU A 153 9.05 19.50 5.48
C GLU A 153 8.13 20.34 6.39
N VAL A 154 6.81 20.11 6.33
CA VAL A 154 5.83 20.80 7.19
C VAL A 154 5.97 20.36 8.65
N LEU A 155 6.07 19.05 8.90
CA LEU A 155 6.28 18.50 10.25
C LEU A 155 7.58 19.01 10.87
N GLY A 156 8.65 19.05 10.09
CA GLY A 156 9.96 19.52 10.54
C GLY A 156 9.94 20.99 10.94
N ALA A 157 9.31 21.84 10.13
CA ALA A 157 9.16 23.26 10.45
C ALA A 157 8.35 23.50 11.73
N ALA A 158 7.23 22.77 11.89
CA ALA A 158 6.39 22.86 13.07
C ALA A 158 7.11 22.32 14.34
N PHE A 159 7.84 21.21 14.22
CA PHE A 159 8.65 20.68 15.31
C PHE A 159 9.78 21.65 15.70
N GLY A 160 10.52 22.22 14.74
CA GLY A 160 11.57 23.20 15.00
C GLY A 160 11.06 24.45 15.73
N THR A 161 9.82 24.88 15.45
CA THR A 161 9.18 25.98 16.17
C THR A 161 8.93 25.65 17.65
N GLN A 162 8.61 24.39 17.97
CA GLN A 162 8.40 23.91 19.34
C GLN A 162 9.71 23.60 20.08
N HIS A 163 10.81 23.47 19.34
CA HIS A 163 12.12 23.10 19.86
C HIS A 163 13.20 24.11 19.43
N PRO A 164 13.27 25.31 20.03
CA PRO A 164 14.31 26.29 19.72
C PRO A 164 15.73 25.71 19.84
N GLY A 165 16.61 26.10 18.93
CA GLY A 165 18.00 25.62 18.86
C GLY A 165 18.16 24.21 18.23
N VAL A 166 17.10 23.65 17.66
CA VAL A 166 17.14 22.39 16.88
C VAL A 166 17.14 22.70 15.38
N GLU A 167 18.13 22.17 14.67
CA GLU A 167 18.16 22.14 13.20
C GLU A 167 17.79 20.73 12.75
N ILE A 168 16.83 20.58 11.84
CA ILE A 168 16.45 19.27 11.30
C ILE A 168 16.99 19.15 9.88
N ILE A 169 17.82 18.14 9.63
CA ILE A 169 18.37 17.84 8.31
C ILE A 169 17.71 16.57 7.78
N PHE A 170 16.93 16.71 6.72
CA PHE A 170 16.32 15.56 6.05
C PHE A 170 17.22 15.01 4.94
N SER A 171 17.27 13.68 4.83
CA SER A 171 17.79 12.97 3.66
C SER A 171 16.68 12.09 3.09
N PHE A 172 16.17 12.47 1.93
CA PHE A 172 15.08 11.77 1.26
C PHE A 172 15.58 10.84 0.15
N ALA A 173 15.22 9.57 0.21
CA ALA A 173 15.53 8.58 -0.83
C ALA A 173 14.61 7.35 -0.73
N GLY A 174 14.86 6.32 -1.54
CA GLY A 174 14.19 5.02 -1.40
C GLY A 174 14.53 4.36 -0.07
N SER A 175 13.53 3.85 0.66
CA SER A 175 13.75 3.31 2.02
C SER A 175 14.73 2.15 2.09
N HIS A 176 14.81 1.31 1.04
CA HIS A 176 15.78 0.23 0.97
C HIS A 176 17.22 0.77 0.92
N HIS A 177 17.46 1.77 0.06
CA HIS A 177 18.75 2.45 -0.03
C HIS A 177 19.11 3.15 1.29
N LEU A 178 18.15 3.85 1.91
CA LEU A 178 18.37 4.47 3.23
C LEU A 178 18.69 3.43 4.31
N ALA A 179 18.00 2.29 4.34
CA ALA A 179 18.27 1.21 5.29
C ALA A 179 19.69 0.64 5.10
N GLN A 180 20.15 0.46 3.86
CA GLN A 180 21.54 0.08 3.57
C GLN A 180 22.54 1.14 4.05
N GLN A 181 22.21 2.43 3.88
CA GLN A 181 23.04 3.52 4.37
C GLN A 181 23.13 3.57 5.91
N LEU A 182 22.18 3.00 6.66
CA LEU A 182 22.32 2.90 8.12
C LEU A 182 23.52 2.02 8.54
N ALA A 183 23.99 1.11 7.67
CA ALA A 183 25.13 0.26 7.99
C ALA A 183 26.48 0.97 7.82
N ASN A 184 26.66 1.71 6.71
CA ASN A 184 27.96 2.22 6.26
C ASN A 184 27.92 3.67 5.75
N GLY A 185 26.80 4.37 5.94
CA GLY A 185 26.54 5.71 5.43
C GLY A 185 26.70 6.80 6.49
N PRO A 186 26.22 8.03 6.19
CA PRO A 186 26.30 9.14 7.12
C PRO A 186 25.43 8.88 8.37
N PRO A 187 25.75 9.52 9.51
CA PRO A 187 24.98 9.34 10.74
C PRO A 187 23.55 9.86 10.56
N ALA A 188 22.59 9.13 11.14
CA ALA A 188 21.19 9.51 11.21
C ALA A 188 20.65 9.26 12.62
N ASP A 189 19.66 10.05 13.03
CA ASP A 189 19.01 9.96 14.34
C ASP A 189 17.65 9.27 14.26
N VAL A 190 16.93 9.48 13.16
CA VAL A 190 15.59 8.90 12.91
C VAL A 190 15.58 8.24 11.53
N PHE A 191 14.94 7.06 11.46
CA PHE A 191 14.61 6.41 10.20
C PHE A 191 13.10 6.32 10.03
N ALA A 192 12.58 6.92 8.96
CA ALA A 192 11.18 6.88 8.57
C ALA A 192 11.03 6.11 7.25
N ALA A 193 10.67 4.84 7.34
CA ALA A 193 10.57 3.95 6.19
C ALA A 193 9.18 4.02 5.54
N ALA A 194 9.13 3.76 4.23
CA ALA A 194 7.87 3.61 3.49
C ALA A 194 7.29 2.19 3.60
N HIS A 195 7.92 1.28 4.34
CA HIS A 195 7.47 -0.10 4.50
C HIS A 195 8.21 -0.86 5.60
N ARG A 196 7.53 -1.91 6.10
CA ARG A 196 8.06 -2.83 7.12
C ARG A 196 9.36 -3.51 6.68
N THR A 197 9.46 -4.04 5.47
CA THR A 197 10.67 -4.78 5.04
C THR A 197 11.96 -3.97 5.19
N SER A 198 11.92 -2.67 4.87
CA SER A 198 13.08 -1.78 5.08
C SER A 198 13.36 -1.52 6.56
N MET A 199 12.33 -1.39 7.39
CA MET A 199 12.46 -1.23 8.84
C MET A 199 12.98 -2.52 9.49
N ASP A 200 12.45 -3.67 9.10
CA ASP A 200 12.87 -4.99 9.58
C ASP A 200 14.35 -5.24 9.26
N ALA A 201 14.80 -4.86 8.06
CA ALA A 201 16.22 -4.91 7.71
C ALA A 201 17.06 -4.04 8.66
N ALA A 202 16.62 -2.82 8.97
CA ALA A 202 17.31 -1.94 9.92
C ALA A 202 17.32 -2.50 11.36
N ILE A 203 16.23 -3.13 11.79
CA ILE A 203 16.11 -3.83 13.08
C ILE A 203 17.08 -5.02 13.14
N GLN A 204 17.10 -5.86 12.09
CA GLN A 204 17.99 -7.03 12.00
C GLN A 204 19.47 -6.64 12.03
N MET A 205 19.81 -5.47 11.47
CA MET A 205 21.15 -4.90 11.55
C MET A 205 21.49 -4.24 12.90
N GLY A 206 20.58 -4.26 13.87
CA GLY A 206 20.77 -3.64 15.19
C GLY A 206 20.77 -2.11 15.18
N ARG A 207 20.31 -1.49 14.08
CA ARG A 207 20.36 -0.03 13.89
C ARG A 207 19.18 0.71 14.50
N VAL A 208 18.10 0.01 14.83
CA VAL A 208 16.89 0.58 15.43
C VAL A 208 16.91 0.38 16.93
N GLN A 209 16.66 1.45 17.68
CA GLN A 209 16.56 1.36 19.13
C GLN A 209 15.32 0.55 19.53
N THR A 210 15.51 -0.47 20.37
CA THR A 210 14.44 -1.35 20.85
C THR A 210 13.27 -0.58 21.43
N GLY A 211 12.05 -0.90 20.97
CA GLY A 211 10.81 -0.29 21.46
C GLY A 211 10.51 1.12 20.93
N SER A 212 11.38 1.69 20.10
CA SER A 212 11.17 3.02 19.49
C SER A 212 10.30 3.01 18.23
N GLU A 213 10.18 1.87 17.55
CA GLU A 213 9.40 1.75 16.31
C GLU A 213 7.92 2.05 16.54
N ARG A 214 7.36 2.93 15.70
CA ARG A 214 5.93 3.24 15.65
C ARG A 214 5.45 3.30 14.21
N ILE A 215 4.27 2.74 13.94
CA ILE A 215 3.58 2.98 12.68
C ILE A 215 2.93 4.36 12.81
N CYS A 216 3.45 5.36 12.09
CA CYS A 216 2.89 6.71 12.15
C CYS A 216 2.07 7.07 10.92
N ALA A 217 2.06 6.26 9.87
CA ALA A 217 1.18 6.50 8.74
C ALA A 217 0.90 5.20 7.99
N TYR A 218 -0.18 5.23 7.22
CA TYR A 218 -0.44 4.29 6.15
C TYR A 218 -0.55 5.03 4.83
N ASN A 219 -0.30 4.31 3.74
CA ASN A 219 -0.50 4.80 2.40
C ASN A 219 -1.16 3.72 1.53
N ARG A 220 -1.60 4.08 0.34
CA ARG A 220 -2.19 3.14 -0.62
C ARG A 220 -1.72 3.47 -2.02
N LEU A 221 -1.68 2.45 -2.88
CA LEU A 221 -1.34 2.62 -4.29
C LEU A 221 -2.51 3.21 -5.07
N ALA A 222 -2.16 3.93 -6.13
CA ALA A 222 -3.06 4.59 -7.05
C ALA A 222 -2.52 4.45 -8.48
N VAL A 223 -3.39 4.07 -9.42
CA VAL A 223 -3.08 4.24 -10.84
C VAL A 223 -3.40 5.66 -11.23
N VAL A 224 -2.39 6.39 -11.71
CA VAL A 224 -2.48 7.79 -12.10
C VAL A 224 -2.32 7.91 -13.61
N THR A 225 -3.04 8.86 -14.21
CA THR A 225 -2.98 9.17 -15.64
C THR A 225 -2.75 10.67 -15.85
N GLY A 226 -2.17 11.05 -17.00
CA GLY A 226 -1.94 12.45 -17.34
C GLY A 226 -3.25 13.20 -17.52
N ARG A 227 -3.29 14.50 -17.17
CA ARG A 227 -4.54 15.29 -17.23
C ARG A 227 -5.13 15.41 -18.64
N THR A 228 -4.30 15.34 -19.67
CA THR A 228 -4.69 15.38 -21.07
C THR A 228 -4.91 13.99 -21.67
N ASN A 229 -4.65 12.91 -20.92
CA ASN A 229 -4.83 11.55 -21.42
C ASN A 229 -6.32 11.26 -21.66
N SER A 230 -6.68 10.90 -22.89
CA SER A 230 -8.05 10.55 -23.30
C SER A 230 -8.38 9.08 -23.09
N LEU A 231 -7.40 8.25 -22.75
CA LEU A 231 -7.58 6.82 -22.55
C LEU A 231 -8.34 6.53 -21.25
N PRO A 232 -9.44 5.76 -21.31
CA PRO A 232 -10.16 5.39 -20.11
C PRO A 232 -9.38 4.35 -19.29
N PHE A 233 -9.14 4.68 -18.03
CA PHE A 233 -8.73 3.73 -17.00
C PHE A 233 -9.84 3.72 -15.94
N HIS A 234 -10.57 2.62 -15.85
CA HIS A 234 -11.69 2.40 -14.93
C HIS A 234 -11.37 1.33 -13.88
N SER A 235 -10.44 0.44 -14.18
CA SER A 235 -10.01 -0.66 -13.31
C SER A 235 -8.53 -0.99 -13.49
N LEU A 236 -7.95 -1.75 -12.56
CA LEU A 236 -6.59 -2.28 -12.78
C LEU A 236 -6.52 -3.20 -14.00
N GLY A 237 -7.62 -3.87 -14.37
CA GLY A 237 -7.71 -4.68 -15.58
C GLY A 237 -7.34 -3.91 -16.86
N ASP A 238 -7.53 -2.59 -16.87
CA ASP A 238 -7.22 -1.75 -18.03
C ASP A 238 -5.72 -1.61 -18.28
N LEU A 239 -4.88 -1.85 -17.27
CA LEU A 239 -3.43 -1.91 -17.40
C LEU A 239 -2.98 -3.04 -18.36
N ALA A 240 -3.76 -4.11 -18.46
CA ALA A 240 -3.46 -5.26 -19.33
C ALA A 240 -3.99 -5.09 -20.76
N GLN A 241 -4.65 -3.97 -21.09
CA GLN A 241 -5.16 -3.75 -22.45
C GLN A 241 -4.00 -3.48 -23.43
N PRO A 242 -4.05 -3.99 -24.67
CA PRO A 242 -3.01 -3.69 -25.65
C PRO A 242 -2.91 -2.19 -25.96
N GLY A 243 -1.70 -1.71 -26.22
CA GLY A 243 -1.46 -0.32 -26.63
C GLY A 243 -1.46 0.70 -25.50
N ARG A 244 -1.45 0.25 -24.23
CA ARG A 244 -1.16 1.12 -23.08
C ARG A 244 0.36 1.30 -22.96
N ARG A 245 0.81 2.52 -22.68
CA ARG A 245 2.19 2.82 -22.28
C ARG A 245 2.21 3.04 -20.77
N LEU A 246 2.88 2.18 -20.04
CA LEU A 246 2.92 2.22 -18.58
C LEU A 246 4.31 2.60 -18.08
N VAL A 247 4.37 3.34 -16.97
CA VAL A 247 5.62 3.61 -16.24
C VAL A 247 5.43 3.23 -14.78
N PHE A 248 6.36 2.45 -14.23
CA PHE A 248 6.34 2.03 -12.82
C PHE A 248 7.63 2.43 -12.11
N GLY A 249 7.63 2.35 -10.77
CA GLY A 249 8.90 2.34 -10.04
C GLY A 249 9.69 1.07 -10.37
N SER A 250 11.02 1.13 -10.32
CA SER A 250 11.82 -0.10 -10.38
C SER A 250 11.59 -0.96 -9.12
N ASP A 251 11.80 -2.28 -9.23
CA ASP A 251 11.62 -3.23 -8.11
C ASP A 251 12.53 -2.91 -6.90
N ALA A 252 13.64 -2.20 -7.13
CA ALA A 252 14.50 -1.70 -6.05
C ALA A 252 13.86 -0.56 -5.21
N THR A 253 12.71 -0.05 -5.62
CA THR A 253 11.99 1.05 -4.95
C THR A 253 10.73 0.53 -4.28
N ALA A 254 10.31 1.17 -3.18
CA ALA A 254 9.09 0.78 -2.47
C ALA A 254 7.86 0.80 -3.39
N VAL A 255 7.68 1.85 -4.20
CA VAL A 255 6.53 1.97 -5.10
C VAL A 255 6.54 0.93 -6.21
N GLY A 256 7.72 0.56 -6.74
CA GLY A 256 7.86 -0.48 -7.74
C GLY A 256 7.60 -1.87 -7.17
N HIS A 257 8.21 -2.18 -6.02
CA HIS A 257 7.98 -3.42 -5.30
C HIS A 257 6.48 -3.63 -5.00
N TYR A 258 5.83 -2.64 -4.38
CA TYR A 258 4.40 -2.73 -4.10
C TYR A 258 3.52 -2.74 -5.35
N ALA A 259 3.95 -2.07 -6.42
CA ALA A 259 3.24 -2.17 -7.69
C ALA A 259 3.29 -3.61 -8.22
N LEU A 260 4.44 -4.28 -8.17
CA LEU A 260 4.57 -5.67 -8.62
C LEU A 260 3.74 -6.64 -7.76
N ASP A 261 3.75 -6.45 -6.44
CA ASP A 261 2.89 -7.21 -5.51
C ASP A 261 1.41 -7.00 -5.81
N LEU A 262 1.00 -5.73 -6.04
CA LEU A 262 -0.36 -5.39 -6.43
C LEU A 262 -0.73 -6.11 -7.73
N LEU A 263 0.14 -6.06 -8.75
CA LEU A 263 -0.13 -6.74 -10.01
C LEU A 263 -0.25 -8.26 -9.81
N GLU A 264 0.58 -8.87 -8.98
CA GLU A 264 0.46 -10.31 -8.67
C GLU A 264 -0.87 -10.64 -7.99
N GLN A 265 -1.28 -9.86 -7.00
CA GLN A 265 -2.57 -10.03 -6.32
C GLN A 265 -3.76 -9.88 -7.29
N VAL A 266 -3.68 -8.91 -8.20
CA VAL A 266 -4.73 -8.64 -9.20
C VAL A 266 -4.83 -9.76 -10.24
N ASP A 267 -3.68 -10.35 -10.58
CA ASP A 267 -3.62 -11.53 -11.46
C ASP A 267 -4.24 -12.75 -10.80
N HIS A 268 -3.89 -13.02 -9.54
CA HIS A 268 -4.49 -14.10 -8.75
C HIS A 268 -6.00 -13.93 -8.56
N ALA A 269 -6.47 -12.68 -8.42
CA ALA A 269 -7.88 -12.35 -8.37
C ALA A 269 -8.60 -12.50 -9.74
N GLY A 270 -7.86 -12.76 -10.82
CA GLY A 270 -8.38 -12.93 -12.17
C GLY A 270 -8.80 -11.63 -12.86
N ALA A 271 -8.45 -10.46 -12.29
CA ALA A 271 -8.88 -9.17 -12.80
C ALA A 271 -8.19 -8.77 -14.12
N PHE A 272 -7.05 -9.39 -14.46
CA PHE A 272 -6.46 -9.28 -15.81
C PHE A 272 -7.06 -10.24 -16.84
N GLY A 273 -7.96 -11.13 -16.41
CA GLY A 273 -8.57 -12.16 -17.25
C GLY A 273 -7.51 -13.07 -17.88
N ALA A 274 -7.81 -13.62 -19.07
CA ALA A 274 -6.92 -14.53 -19.77
C ALA A 274 -5.58 -13.91 -20.23
N ARG A 275 -5.44 -12.58 -20.17
CA ARG A 275 -4.19 -11.88 -20.54
C ARG A 275 -3.12 -12.01 -19.46
N GLY A 276 -3.56 -12.10 -18.22
CA GLY A 276 -2.71 -12.20 -17.03
C GLY A 276 -1.81 -10.99 -16.78
N ARG A 277 -0.98 -11.07 -15.73
CA ARG A 277 -0.01 -10.04 -15.34
C ARG A 277 1.00 -9.72 -16.44
N LEU A 278 1.38 -10.72 -17.23
CA LEU A 278 2.40 -10.55 -18.26
C LEU A 278 2.01 -9.49 -19.31
N ALA A 279 0.73 -9.39 -19.64
CA ALA A 279 0.24 -8.35 -20.55
C ALA A 279 0.41 -6.93 -19.98
N VAL A 280 0.30 -6.76 -18.66
CA VAL A 280 0.61 -5.48 -18.01
C VAL A 280 2.09 -5.15 -18.15
N LEU A 281 2.97 -6.12 -17.87
CA LEU A 281 4.42 -5.92 -17.94
C LEU A 281 4.90 -5.61 -19.36
N GLN A 282 4.27 -6.20 -20.38
CA GLN A 282 4.55 -5.90 -21.80
C GLN A 282 4.20 -4.46 -22.20
N ASN A 283 3.27 -3.83 -21.49
CA ASN A 283 2.89 -2.43 -21.71
C ASN A 283 3.84 -1.44 -21.00
N VAL A 284 4.79 -1.91 -20.17
CA VAL A 284 5.71 -1.04 -19.45
C VAL A 284 6.79 -0.50 -20.39
N VAL A 285 6.79 0.81 -20.60
CA VAL A 285 7.75 1.54 -21.45
C VAL A 285 8.94 2.08 -20.67
N GLY A 286 8.96 1.92 -19.34
CA GLY A 286 10.14 2.16 -18.53
C GLY A 286 9.89 2.14 -17.03
N TYR A 287 10.99 2.15 -16.28
CA TYR A 287 10.99 2.17 -14.82
C TYR A 287 11.60 3.48 -14.30
N ALA A 288 11.19 3.92 -13.12
CA ALA A 288 11.68 5.13 -12.47
C ALA A 288 12.21 4.83 -11.05
N ALA A 289 13.15 5.66 -10.59
CA ALA A 289 13.77 5.49 -9.28
C ALA A 289 12.94 6.05 -8.11
N THR A 290 11.92 6.87 -8.38
CA THR A 290 11.04 7.46 -7.36
C THR A 290 9.61 7.58 -7.89
N PRO A 291 8.57 7.63 -7.01
CA PRO A 291 7.20 7.90 -7.44
C PRO A 291 7.06 9.25 -8.16
N ARG A 292 7.83 10.25 -7.73
CA ARG A 292 7.86 11.57 -8.38
C ARG A 292 8.33 11.47 -9.83
N ALA A 293 9.39 10.70 -10.10
CA ALA A 293 9.86 10.47 -11.47
C ALA A 293 8.85 9.66 -12.31
N VAL A 294 8.01 8.81 -11.69
CA VAL A 294 6.86 8.18 -12.38
C VAL A 294 5.86 9.26 -12.81
N LEU A 295 5.48 10.17 -11.91
CA LEU A 295 4.54 11.27 -12.20
C LEU A 295 5.07 12.20 -13.29
N GLU A 296 6.34 12.60 -13.22
CA GLU A 296 6.98 13.50 -14.20
C GLU A 296 6.89 12.93 -15.62
N ARG A 297 7.11 11.63 -15.80
CA ARG A 297 7.01 10.96 -17.11
C ARG A 297 5.56 10.85 -17.62
N ILE A 298 4.59 10.67 -16.73
CA ILE A 298 3.15 10.71 -17.07
C ILE A 298 2.75 12.13 -17.51
N ILE A 299 3.20 13.15 -16.78
CA ILE A 299 2.91 14.57 -17.09
C ILE A 299 3.53 14.96 -18.44
N ALA A 300 4.74 14.49 -18.73
CA ALA A 300 5.42 14.69 -20.01
C ALA A 300 4.78 13.94 -21.20
N GLY A 301 3.81 13.04 -20.95
CA GLY A 301 3.13 12.26 -21.99
C GLY A 301 3.96 11.08 -22.53
N GLU A 302 5.07 10.74 -21.87
CA GLU A 302 5.90 9.57 -22.22
C GLU A 302 5.18 8.25 -21.94
N ALA A 303 4.30 8.25 -20.93
CA ALA A 303 3.45 7.12 -20.56
C ALA A 303 2.00 7.58 -20.34
N ASP A 304 1.07 6.67 -20.55
CA ASP A 304 -0.37 6.88 -20.41
C ASP A 304 -0.80 6.78 -18.94
N ALA A 305 -0.20 5.84 -18.21
CA ALA A 305 -0.49 5.61 -16.79
C ALA A 305 0.73 5.10 -16.02
N GLY A 306 0.67 5.21 -14.70
CA GLY A 306 1.62 4.58 -13.79
C GLY A 306 1.02 4.33 -12.42
N ILE A 307 1.71 3.52 -11.62
CA ILE A 307 1.32 3.21 -10.24
C ILE A 307 2.21 4.02 -9.30
N VAL A 308 1.59 4.82 -8.43
CA VAL A 308 2.24 5.63 -7.40
C VAL A 308 1.50 5.53 -6.06
N PHE A 309 2.02 6.16 -5.00
CA PHE A 309 1.22 6.32 -3.78
C PHE A 309 0.23 7.48 -3.90
N VAL A 310 -0.86 7.40 -3.15
CA VAL A 310 -1.86 8.48 -3.08
C VAL A 310 -1.27 9.78 -2.57
N SER A 311 -0.31 9.74 -1.64
CA SER A 311 0.41 10.93 -1.21
C SER A 311 1.15 11.63 -2.36
N ASP A 312 1.80 10.86 -3.25
CA ASP A 312 2.49 11.41 -4.41
C ASP A 312 1.49 12.01 -5.41
N TYR A 313 0.37 11.34 -5.65
CA TYR A 313 -0.74 11.89 -6.44
C TYR A 313 -1.22 13.25 -5.89
N HIS A 314 -1.44 13.36 -4.57
CA HIS A 314 -1.89 14.60 -3.95
C HIS A 314 -0.92 15.76 -4.18
N SER A 315 0.39 15.50 -4.21
CA SER A 315 1.41 16.51 -4.51
C SER A 315 1.36 17.05 -5.95
N ALA A 316 0.73 16.32 -6.88
CA ALA A 316 0.64 16.67 -8.30
C ALA A 316 -0.80 16.78 -8.81
N ALA A 317 -1.79 16.88 -7.92
CA ALA A 317 -3.21 16.72 -8.26
C ALA A 317 -3.72 17.66 -9.37
N ASP A 318 -3.11 18.84 -9.53
CA ASP A 318 -3.49 19.78 -10.60
C ASP A 318 -3.05 19.35 -12.01
N GLN A 319 -2.09 18.42 -12.10
CA GLN A 319 -1.41 18.00 -13.34
C GLN A 319 -1.78 16.59 -13.79
N VAL A 320 -2.43 15.80 -12.93
CA VAL A 320 -2.83 14.41 -13.21
C VAL A 320 -4.32 14.19 -12.93
N ARG A 321 -4.91 13.14 -13.49
CA ARG A 321 -6.31 12.78 -13.25
C ARG A 321 -6.48 11.85 -12.06
N SER A 322 -7.66 11.96 -11.44
CA SER A 322 -8.08 11.17 -10.28
C SER A 322 -7.76 9.70 -10.45
N PRO A 323 -7.17 9.06 -9.43
CA PRO A 323 -6.66 7.72 -9.60
C PRO A 323 -7.78 6.69 -9.70
N VAL A 324 -7.56 5.66 -10.50
CA VAL A 324 -8.18 4.36 -10.22
C VAL A 324 -7.48 3.85 -8.96
N ILE A 325 -8.13 4.11 -7.82
CA ILE A 325 -7.73 3.52 -6.55
C ILE A 325 -8.26 2.10 -6.58
N TYR A 326 -7.37 1.12 -6.48
CA TYR A 326 -7.83 -0.26 -6.38
C TYR A 326 -8.45 -0.49 -5.00
N PRO A 327 -9.73 -0.91 -4.92
CA PRO A 327 -10.29 -1.38 -3.67
C PRO A 327 -9.75 -2.80 -3.40
N THR A 328 -8.91 -2.91 -2.37
CA THR A 328 -8.62 -4.10 -1.53
C THR A 328 -7.94 -5.32 -2.20
N LEU A 329 -7.31 -6.20 -1.39
CA LEU A 329 -7.53 -7.67 -1.36
C LEU A 329 -6.60 -8.43 -0.36
N LEU A 330 -7.25 -9.34 0.39
CA LEU A 330 -6.80 -10.58 1.06
C LEU A 330 -5.86 -10.53 2.29
N PRO A 331 -6.23 -11.19 3.42
CA PRO A 331 -5.27 -11.48 4.47
C PRO A 331 -4.29 -12.52 3.94
N TRP A 332 -3.01 -12.20 4.06
CA TRP A 332 -1.96 -13.21 4.04
C TRP A 332 -2.30 -14.32 5.04
N SER A 333 -2.27 -15.57 4.61
CA SER A 333 -2.02 -16.67 5.53
C SER A 333 -0.50 -16.82 5.63
N LEU A 334 0.03 -16.63 6.84
CA LEU A 334 1.31 -17.20 7.24
C LEU A 334 1.43 -18.63 6.74
N SER A 335 2.46 -18.91 5.96
CA SER A 335 3.08 -20.24 5.87
C SER A 335 4.56 -20.05 6.06
#